data_AF-A0A945RYS1-F1
#
_entry.id   AF-A0A945RYS1-F1
#
_cell.length_a   1.000
_cell.length_b   1.000
_cell.length_c   1.000
_cell.angle_alpha   90.00
_cell.angle_beta   90.00
_cell.angle_gamma   90.00
#
_symmetry.space_group_name_H-M   'P 1'
#
loop_
_entity.id
_entity.type
_entity.pdbx_description
1 polymer ?
#
loop_
_entity_poly.entity_id
_entity_poly.type
_entity_poly.pdbx_seq_one_letter_code
_entity_poly.pdbx_strand_id
1 'polypeptide(L)'
;MTSSDGSAYLTCAEFVQIAIVFEQESAEFFRRLQGVTSGSARQLAALLEKQEVAHENALRKLDVAGIRDMIQFAPEKPVTIPGLPDGDLPLSDLIELGIERERAAKNTYQNAARFASGAFKNLLEGLVRFEEEHEQKLISMRGM
;
A
#
# COMPACT_ATOMS: atom_id res chain seq x y z
N MET A 1 26.85 -8.50 -3.12
CA MET A 1 26.43 -9.75 -2.46
C MET A 1 26.36 -9.46 -0.98
N THR A 2 25.15 -9.21 -0.46
CA THR A 2 24.88 -9.16 0.98
C THR A 2 24.08 -10.41 1.31
N SER A 3 24.67 -11.25 2.14
CA SER A 3 24.14 -12.52 2.61
C SER A 3 22.77 -12.33 3.24
N SER A 4 21.77 -13.06 2.74
CA SER A 4 20.46 -13.15 3.36
C SER A 4 20.54 -14.06 4.59
N ASP A 5 20.72 -13.47 5.77
CA ASP A 5 20.39 -14.17 7.02
C ASP A 5 18.86 -14.36 7.05
N GLY A 6 18.44 -15.61 7.15
CA GLY A 6 17.06 -16.09 6.98
C GLY A 6 16.07 -15.70 8.07
N SER A 7 16.18 -14.50 8.65
CA SER A 7 15.19 -13.96 9.57
C SER A 7 14.88 -12.50 9.23
N ALA A 8 13.82 -12.26 8.47
CA ALA A 8 13.36 -10.92 8.12
C ALA A 8 12.59 -10.30 9.30
N TYR A 9 13.30 -9.97 10.39
CA TYR A 9 12.75 -9.09 11.41
C TYR A 9 12.80 -7.65 10.88
N LEU A 10 11.66 -6.95 10.93
CA LEU A 10 11.63 -5.51 10.67
C LEU A 10 11.26 -4.81 11.98
N THR A 11 12.02 -3.78 12.31
CA THR A 11 11.58 -2.82 13.32
C THR A 11 10.31 -2.11 12.83
N CYS A 12 9.50 -1.57 13.75
CA CYS A 12 8.37 -0.71 13.38
C CYS A 12 8.81 0.44 12.46
N ALA A 13 9.99 1.01 12.71
CA ALA A 13 10.55 2.10 11.90
C ALA A 13 10.86 1.67 10.46
N GLU A 14 11.50 0.51 10.26
CA GLU A 14 11.77 -0.04 8.93
C GLU A 14 10.47 -0.37 8.19
N PHE A 15 9.49 -0.95 8.90
CA PHE A 15 8.18 -1.22 8.31
C PHE A 15 7.46 0.06 7.88
N VAL A 16 7.44 1.08 8.72
CA VAL A 16 6.82 2.37 8.37
C VAL A 16 7.51 3.00 7.16
N GLN A 17 8.84 2.86 7.04
CA GLN A 17 9.55 3.34 5.86
C GLN A 17 9.14 2.59 4.58
N ILE A 18 8.94 1.27 4.67
CA ILE A 18 8.43 0.45 3.55
C ILE A 18 7.00 0.87 3.20
N ALA A 19 6.13 1.03 4.21
CA ALA A 19 4.75 1.48 4.02
C ALA A 19 4.69 2.85 3.32
N ILE A 20 5.53 3.80 3.74
CA ILE A 20 5.64 5.11 3.09
C ILE A 20 5.98 4.98 1.61
N VAL A 21 6.91 4.09 1.24
CA VAL A 21 7.26 3.86 -0.16
C VAL A 21 6.05 3.28 -0.93
N PHE A 22 5.27 2.40 -0.32
CA PHE A 22 4.05 1.87 -0.94
C PHE A 22 3.01 2.95 -1.21
N GLU A 23 2.73 3.81 -0.23
CA GLU A 23 1.78 4.92 -0.41
C GLU A 23 2.23 5.85 -1.55
N GLN A 24 3.54 6.09 -1.67
CA GLN A 24 4.11 6.91 -2.75
C GLN A 24 3.93 6.25 -4.12
N GLU A 25 4.25 4.97 -4.23
CA GLU A 25 4.07 4.22 -5.49
C GLU A 25 2.60 4.11 -5.88
N SER A 26 1.69 3.92 -4.92
CA SER A 26 0.25 3.87 -5.16
C SER A 26 -0.31 5.23 -5.58
N ALA A 27 0.15 6.33 -4.96
CA ALA A 27 -0.17 7.67 -5.41
C ALA A 27 0.29 7.92 -6.87
N GLU A 28 1.50 7.48 -7.23
CA GLU A 28 1.99 7.58 -8.61
C GLU A 28 1.14 6.75 -9.57
N PHE A 29 0.78 5.51 -9.18
CA PHE A 29 -0.10 4.65 -9.97
C PHE A 29 -1.44 5.35 -10.26
N PHE A 30 -2.12 5.88 -9.24
CA PHE A 30 -3.40 6.58 -9.43
C PHE A 30 -3.25 7.85 -10.25
N ARG A 31 -2.12 8.56 -10.15
CA ARG A 31 -1.82 9.70 -11.02
C ARG A 31 -1.69 9.28 -12.49
N ARG A 32 -1.04 8.15 -12.79
CA ARG A 32 -0.99 7.60 -14.15
C ARG A 32 -2.36 7.18 -14.64
N LEU A 33 -3.15 6.53 -13.78
CA LEU A 33 -4.53 6.11 -14.09
C LEU A 33 -5.42 7.30 -14.48
N GLN A 34 -5.24 8.46 -13.86
CA GLN A 34 -5.93 9.70 -14.26
C GLN A 34 -5.61 10.15 -15.70
N GLY A 35 -4.40 9.87 -16.19
CA GLY A 35 -3.96 10.23 -17.54
C GLY A 35 -4.65 9.42 -18.64
N VAL A 36 -5.12 8.21 -18.32
CA VAL A 36 -5.74 7.27 -19.26
C VAL A 36 -7.25 7.07 -19.02
N THR A 37 -7.82 7.77 -18.03
CA THR A 37 -9.25 7.74 -17.71
C THR A 37 -9.93 9.08 -17.97
N SER A 38 -11.25 9.08 -18.05
CA SER A 38 -12.06 10.30 -18.20
C SER A 38 -13.31 10.26 -17.29
N GLY A 39 -14.05 11.37 -17.22
CA GLY A 39 -15.31 11.43 -16.48
C GLY A 39 -15.21 11.03 -15.00
N SER A 40 -16.15 10.19 -14.54
CA SER A 40 -16.20 9.68 -13.17
C SER A 40 -14.99 8.82 -12.81
N ALA A 41 -14.48 8.01 -13.75
CA ALA A 41 -13.30 7.17 -13.53
C ALA A 41 -12.05 8.01 -13.20
N ARG A 42 -11.85 9.13 -13.91
CA ARG A 42 -10.76 10.06 -13.62
C ARG A 42 -10.92 10.76 -12.26
N GLN A 43 -12.14 11.15 -11.91
CA GLN A 43 -12.42 11.76 -10.61
C GLN A 43 -12.16 10.77 -9.46
N LEU A 44 -12.52 9.50 -9.64
CA LEU A 44 -12.26 8.46 -8.67
C LEU A 44 -10.76 8.19 -8.53
N ALA A 45 -10.02 8.07 -9.64
CA ALA A 45 -8.56 7.94 -9.59
C ALA A 45 -7.88 9.14 -8.90
N ALA A 46 -8.37 10.37 -9.11
CA ALA A 46 -7.87 11.56 -8.41
C ALA A 46 -8.21 11.59 -6.92
N LEU A 47 -9.35 11.00 -6.52
CA LEU A 47 -9.68 10.83 -5.11
C LEU A 47 -8.70 9.83 -4.47
N LEU A 48 -8.49 8.68 -5.10
CA LEU A 48 -7.59 7.62 -4.60
C LEU A 48 -6.16 8.13 -4.44
N GLU A 49 -5.60 8.86 -5.42
CA GLU A 49 -4.29 9.51 -5.28
C GLU A 49 -4.19 10.38 -4.01
N LYS A 50 -5.23 11.19 -3.74
CA LYS A 50 -5.25 12.05 -2.56
C LYS A 50 -5.31 11.26 -1.25
N GLN A 51 -5.97 10.10 -1.25
CA GLN A 51 -6.03 9.23 -0.08
C GLN A 51 -4.65 8.65 0.22
N GLU A 52 -3.92 8.15 -0.79
CA GLU A 52 -2.56 7.62 -0.59
C GLU A 52 -1.58 8.69 -0.09
N VAL A 53 -1.66 9.91 -0.64
CA VAL A 53 -0.87 11.03 -0.11
C VAL A 53 -1.25 11.33 1.35
N ALA A 54 -2.51 11.18 1.74
CA ALA A 54 -2.93 11.36 3.13
C ALA A 54 -2.39 10.23 4.04
N HIS A 55 -2.37 8.98 3.55
CA HIS A 55 -1.78 7.84 4.26
C HIS A 55 -0.28 8.02 4.48
N GLU A 56 0.46 8.42 3.43
CA GLU A 56 1.88 8.75 3.52
C GLU A 56 2.13 9.79 4.62
N ASN A 57 1.33 10.87 4.62
CA ASN A 57 1.45 11.93 5.62
C ASN A 57 1.10 11.45 7.03
N ALA A 58 0.14 10.53 7.19
CA ALA A 58 -0.20 9.94 8.47
C ALA A 58 0.97 9.07 8.98
N LEU A 59 1.54 8.23 8.11
CA LEU A 59 2.70 7.40 8.42
C LEU A 59 3.92 8.23 8.85
N ARG A 60 4.21 9.33 8.14
CA ARG A 60 5.31 10.24 8.48
C ARG A 60 5.18 10.95 9.82
N LYS A 61 3.93 11.12 10.32
CA LYS A 61 3.65 11.77 11.61
C LYS A 61 3.77 10.81 12.79
N LEU A 62 3.97 9.51 12.54
CA LEU A 62 4.13 8.54 13.61
C LEU A 62 5.47 8.76 14.30
N ASP A 63 5.41 8.93 15.61
CA ASP A 63 6.58 8.82 16.46
C ASP A 63 6.94 7.33 16.63
N VAL A 64 7.68 6.80 15.67
CA VAL A 64 8.20 5.43 15.72
C VAL A 64 9.42 5.30 16.63
N ALA A 65 10.05 6.41 17.05
CA ALA A 65 11.21 6.39 17.93
C ALA A 65 10.82 5.94 19.36
N GLY A 66 9.56 6.17 19.76
CA GLY A 66 8.99 5.66 21.00
C GLY A 66 8.53 4.19 20.95
N ILE A 67 8.40 3.60 19.77
CA ILE A 67 7.87 2.24 19.57
C ILE A 67 9.04 1.26 19.49
N ARG A 68 9.41 0.67 20.65
CA ARG A 68 10.48 -0.33 20.75
C ARG A 68 10.06 -1.74 20.31
N ASP A 69 8.80 -1.93 19.96
CA ASP A 69 8.27 -3.22 19.54
C ASP A 69 8.94 -3.63 18.22
N MET A 70 9.56 -4.81 18.21
CA MET A 70 10.03 -5.44 16.98
C MET A 70 8.88 -6.22 16.35
N ILE A 71 8.63 -6.01 15.06
CA ILE A 71 7.63 -6.76 14.32
C ILE A 71 8.34 -7.95 13.71
N GLN A 72 7.96 -9.15 14.13
CA GLN A 72 8.42 -10.36 13.46
C GLN A 72 7.59 -10.54 12.19
N PHE A 73 8.20 -10.37 11.02
CA PHE A 73 7.61 -10.87 9.79
C PHE A 73 8.02 -12.33 9.61
N ALA A 74 7.09 -13.14 9.13
CA ALA A 74 7.46 -14.47 8.65
C ALA A 74 8.43 -14.30 7.46
N PRO A 75 9.58 -15.00 7.44
CA PRO A 75 10.64 -14.81 6.44
C PRO A 75 10.24 -15.14 4.99
N GLU A 76 9.02 -15.61 4.74
CA GLU A 76 8.66 -16.28 3.50
C GLU A 76 8.02 -15.38 2.42
N LYS A 77 7.76 -14.10 2.68
CA LYS A 77 7.29 -13.20 1.63
C LYS A 77 8.01 -11.86 1.68
N PRO A 78 8.85 -11.53 0.68
CA PRO A 78 9.29 -10.15 0.54
C PRO A 78 8.05 -9.28 0.40
N VAL A 79 8.05 -8.15 1.09
CA VAL A 79 6.97 -7.17 1.02
C VAL A 79 7.07 -6.51 -0.35
N THR A 80 6.42 -7.11 -1.35
CA THR A 80 6.48 -6.65 -2.74
C THR A 80 5.09 -6.30 -3.21
N ILE A 81 4.90 -5.03 -3.55
CA ILE A 81 3.76 -4.59 -4.33
C ILE A 81 4.13 -4.72 -5.81
N PRO A 82 3.23 -5.22 -6.68
CA PRO A 82 3.47 -5.24 -8.12
C PRO A 82 3.88 -3.85 -8.62
N GLY A 83 5.08 -3.74 -9.19
CA GLY A 83 5.60 -2.47 -9.70
C GLY A 83 4.78 -1.94 -10.87
N LEU A 84 4.99 -0.67 -11.23
CA LEU A 84 4.40 -0.10 -12.42
C LEU A 84 5.10 -0.68 -13.66
N PRO A 85 4.37 -1.33 -14.59
CA PRO A 85 4.96 -1.82 -15.82
C PRO A 85 5.41 -0.66 -16.71
N ASP A 86 6.43 -0.92 -17.53
CA ASP A 86 6.89 0.01 -18.55
C ASP A 86 5.93 0.02 -19.75
N GLY A 87 5.63 1.22 -20.26
CA GLY A 87 4.80 1.42 -21.45
C GLY A 87 3.31 1.61 -21.16
N ASP A 88 2.55 1.77 -22.24
CA ASP A 88 1.10 1.99 -22.17
C ASP A 88 0.38 0.65 -22.00
N LEU A 89 -0.43 0.54 -20.94
CA LEU A 89 -1.33 -0.57 -20.72
C LEU A 89 -2.78 -0.20 -21.05
N PRO A 90 -3.59 -1.14 -21.56
CA PRO A 90 -5.04 -0.98 -21.61
C PRO A 90 -5.60 -0.63 -20.23
N LEU A 91 -6.66 0.18 -20.20
CA LEU A 91 -7.32 0.58 -18.95
C LEU A 91 -7.78 -0.63 -18.11
N SER A 92 -8.27 -1.69 -18.75
CA SER A 92 -8.65 -2.93 -18.07
C SER A 92 -7.49 -3.51 -17.27
N ASP A 93 -6.32 -3.58 -17.89
CA ASP A 93 -5.12 -4.21 -17.33
C ASP A 93 -4.55 -3.33 -16.20
N LEU A 94 -4.65 -2.01 -16.34
CA LEU A 94 -4.32 -1.08 -15.26
C LEU A 94 -5.25 -1.22 -14.06
N ILE A 95 -6.56 -1.39 -14.28
CA ILE A 95 -7.51 -1.60 -13.18
C ILE A 95 -7.20 -2.93 -12.47
N GLU A 96 -6.93 -4.00 -13.21
CA GLU A 96 -6.53 -5.29 -12.62
C GLU A 96 -5.23 -5.17 -11.81
N LEU A 97 -4.22 -4.50 -12.36
CA LEU A 97 -2.97 -4.22 -11.66
C LEU A 97 -3.22 -3.42 -10.37
N GLY A 98 -4.08 -2.39 -10.42
CA GLY A 98 -4.47 -1.63 -9.23
C GLY A 98 -5.06 -2.54 -8.15
N ILE A 99 -6.01 -3.41 -8.51
CA ILE A 99 -6.65 -4.35 -7.58
C ILE A 99 -5.62 -5.30 -6.96
N GLU A 100 -4.66 -5.79 -7.75
CA GLU A 100 -3.58 -6.63 -7.23
C GLU A 100 -2.67 -5.87 -6.26
N ARG A 101 -2.36 -4.60 -6.54
CA ARG A 101 -1.59 -3.72 -5.66
C ARG A 101 -2.31 -3.52 -4.32
N GLU A 102 -3.60 -3.18 -4.33
CA GLU A 102 -4.40 -3.00 -3.10
C GLU A 102 -4.43 -4.28 -2.26
N ARG A 103 -4.61 -5.44 -2.91
CA ARG A 103 -4.58 -6.74 -2.22
C ARG A 103 -3.22 -7.02 -1.60
N ALA A 104 -2.13 -6.70 -2.29
CA ALA A 104 -0.78 -6.88 -1.77
C ALA A 104 -0.53 -5.99 -0.55
N ALA A 105 -0.88 -4.70 -0.62
CA ALA A 105 -0.75 -3.75 0.48
C ALA A 105 -1.60 -4.18 1.69
N LYS A 106 -2.88 -4.49 1.47
CA LYS A 106 -3.80 -5.00 2.50
C LYS A 106 -3.23 -6.22 3.22
N ASN A 107 -2.75 -7.23 2.47
CA ASN A 107 -2.18 -8.43 3.05
C ASN A 107 -0.92 -8.14 3.88
N THR A 108 -0.07 -7.23 3.41
CA THR A 108 1.10 -6.76 4.14
C THR A 108 0.70 -6.14 5.48
N TYR A 109 -0.22 -5.17 5.49
CA TYR A 109 -0.68 -4.50 6.70
C TYR A 109 -1.39 -5.47 7.66
N GLN A 110 -2.22 -6.38 7.14
CA GLN A 110 -2.87 -7.43 7.94
C GLN A 110 -1.84 -8.33 8.62
N ASN A 111 -0.81 -8.75 7.90
CA ASN A 111 0.25 -9.59 8.46
C ASN A 111 1.04 -8.83 9.53
N ALA A 112 1.42 -7.58 9.27
CA ALA A 112 2.10 -6.72 10.25
C ALA A 112 1.26 -6.54 11.53
N ALA A 113 -0.05 -6.33 11.38
CA ALA A 113 -0.97 -6.09 12.50
C ALA A 113 -1.07 -7.27 13.47
N ARG A 114 -0.83 -8.50 13.00
CA ARG A 114 -0.82 -9.72 13.84
C ARG A 114 0.32 -9.73 14.86
N PHE A 115 1.41 -9.04 14.55
CA PHE A 115 2.62 -8.99 15.38
C PHE A 115 2.82 -7.63 16.05
N ALA A 116 1.94 -6.67 15.77
CA ALA A 116 1.93 -5.34 16.39
C ALA A 116 1.02 -5.29 17.62
N SER A 117 1.23 -4.30 18.47
CA SER A 117 0.38 -4.01 19.63
C SER A 117 0.00 -2.52 19.72
N GLY A 118 -0.98 -2.20 20.57
CA GLY A 118 -1.33 -0.83 20.91
C GLY A 118 -1.69 0.06 19.72
N ALA A 119 -1.21 1.31 19.74
CA ALA A 119 -1.51 2.32 18.72
C ALA A 119 -1.01 1.92 17.33
N PHE A 120 0.11 1.18 17.25
CA PHE A 120 0.68 0.75 15.98
C PHE A 120 -0.19 -0.32 15.31
N LYS A 121 -0.72 -1.28 16.08
CA LYS A 121 -1.70 -2.24 15.56
C LYS A 121 -2.96 -1.56 15.03
N ASN A 122 -3.52 -0.61 15.78
CA ASN A 122 -4.74 0.11 15.38
C ASN A 122 -4.53 0.89 14.07
N LEU A 123 -3.35 1.48 13.89
CA LEU A 123 -2.98 2.14 12.64
C LEU A 123 -2.98 1.14 11.48
N LEU A 124 -2.29 0.00 11.63
CA LEU A 124 -2.21 -1.01 10.58
C LEU A 124 -3.59 -1.55 10.21
N GLU A 125 -4.44 -1.83 11.20
CA GLU A 125 -5.83 -2.22 10.97
C GLU A 125 -6.65 -1.12 10.26
N GLY A 126 -6.33 0.15 10.49
CA GLY A 126 -6.89 1.28 9.74
C GLY A 126 -6.46 1.26 8.27
N LEU A 127 -5.17 1.10 7.99
CA LEU A 127 -4.64 0.99 6.62
C LEU A 127 -5.28 -0.18 5.86
N VAL A 128 -5.42 -1.35 6.50
CA VAL A 128 -6.12 -2.51 5.92
C VAL A 128 -7.52 -2.17 5.41
N ARG A 129 -8.28 -1.35 6.16
CA ARG A 129 -9.63 -0.94 5.75
C ARG A 129 -9.58 0.02 4.57
N PHE A 130 -8.62 0.94 4.53
CA PHE A 130 -8.46 1.84 3.40
C PHE A 130 -8.13 1.06 2.12
N GLU A 131 -7.21 0.09 2.17
CA GLU A 131 -6.89 -0.72 0.99
C GLU A 131 -8.07 -1.59 0.53
N GLU A 132 -8.90 -2.06 1.47
CA GLU A 132 -10.15 -2.73 1.11
C GLU A 132 -11.14 -1.79 0.42
N GLU A 133 -11.27 -0.55 0.89
CA GLU A 133 -12.08 0.48 0.22
C GLU A 133 -11.54 0.83 -1.17
N HIS A 134 -10.22 0.93 -1.33
CA HIS A 134 -9.57 1.19 -2.61
C HIS A 134 -9.81 0.04 -3.59
N GLU A 135 -9.66 -1.20 -3.14
CA GLU A 135 -9.97 -2.40 -3.91
C GLU A 135 -11.42 -2.35 -4.44
N GLN A 136 -12.40 -2.07 -3.57
CA GLN A 136 -13.81 -1.99 -3.99
C GLN A 136 -14.06 -0.87 -4.98
N LYS A 137 -13.42 0.30 -4.80
CA LYS A 137 -13.51 1.43 -5.74
C LYS A 137 -12.96 1.05 -7.11
N LEU A 138 -11.79 0.41 -7.17
CA LEU A 138 -11.21 -0.08 -8.42
C LEU A 138 -12.08 -1.15 -9.10
N ILE A 139 -12.65 -2.08 -8.33
CA ILE A 139 -13.61 -3.06 -8.86
C ILE A 139 -14.82 -2.35 -9.49
N SER A 140 -15.32 -1.28 -8.87
CA SER A 140 -16.44 -0.51 -9.42
C SER A 140 -16.10 0.20 -10.75
N MET A 141 -14.82 0.50 -10.99
CA MET A 141 -14.36 1.10 -12.25
C MET A 141 -14.41 0.12 -13.43
N ARG A 142 -14.43 -1.20 -13.19
CA ARG A 142 -14.54 -2.20 -14.27
C ARG A 142 -15.83 -2.07 -15.10
N GLY A 143 -16.87 -1.47 -14.52
CA GLY A 143 -18.18 -1.30 -15.16
C GLY A 143 -18.47 0.11 -15.65
N MET A 144 -17.51 1.03 -15.59
CA MET A 144 -17.62 2.42 -16.06
C MET A 144 -17.11 2.57 -17.48
#